data_AF-A0A352HMW8-F1
#
_entry.id   AF-A0A352HMW8-F1
#
_cell.length_a   1.000
_cell.length_b   1.000
_cell.length_c   1.000
_cell.angle_alpha   90.00
_cell.angle_beta   90.00
_cell.angle_gamma   90.00
#
_symmetry.space_group_name_H-M   'P 1'
#
loop_
_entity.id
_entity.type
_entity.pdbx_description
1 polymer ?
#
loop_
_entity_poly.entity_id
_entity_poly.type
_entity_poly.pdbx_seq_one_letter_code
_entity_poly.pdbx_strand_id
1 'polypeptide(L)'
;MNTNHIELSDGSRLECYTMNVAESTAAATPEASLLGMRIFAESKRKRDRECDKDTYARIFRENAYLFLDNAAKILSDSRLFLIPIDEDNSMDMGITNITPRATLGAYVEWWLYQNDLSTDPEGRLIWQVCDSLGAGSGSRVCWSIDRDGQEYDTPLEGDDHQVWQSFADVCNRYSDAVGKYQVYDLEYAVILLKELMSDDDLAKHRYRMEIARNRSRVYRMTCQENAARKQLYDSRNEFKKFLFDTHREALEAYYAKCVNLQAAAVLAREYLHNQRAEMRRLLNEGSITRKEYAARETELRRRAQEAEDRCLQYKHDGLKQIFGIEDYRLMSFGLIERLLTGAECGNPGGNNE
;
A
#
# COMPACT_ATOMS: atom_id res chain seq x y z
N MET A 1 -6.96 36.68 -40.09
CA MET A 1 -6.71 37.31 -38.77
C MET A 1 -5.78 36.37 -38.02
N ASN A 2 -4.53 36.79 -37.78
CA ASN A 2 -3.56 35.98 -37.05
C ASN A 2 -3.96 35.93 -35.58
N THR A 3 -4.62 34.86 -35.15
CA THR A 3 -4.92 34.64 -33.74
C THR A 3 -3.70 34.05 -33.07
N ASN A 4 -2.85 34.90 -32.50
CA ASN A 4 -1.72 34.52 -31.66
C ASN A 4 -2.19 34.18 -30.24
N HIS A 5 -3.19 33.30 -30.11
CA HIS A 5 -3.67 32.84 -28.80
C HIS A 5 -4.16 31.40 -28.88
N ILE A 6 -4.11 30.71 -27.74
CA ILE A 6 -4.78 29.43 -27.51
C ILE A 6 -5.91 29.62 -26.49
N GLU A 7 -6.94 28.78 -26.58
CA GLU A 7 -8.05 28.76 -25.63
C GLU A 7 -7.85 27.59 -24.65
N LEU A 8 -7.88 27.91 -23.36
CA LEU A 8 -7.66 26.96 -22.27
C LEU A 8 -8.94 26.18 -21.94
N SER A 9 -8.81 25.14 -21.11
CA SER A 9 -9.94 24.28 -20.74
C SER A 9 -11.05 25.00 -19.96
N ASP A 10 -10.74 26.12 -19.32
CA ASP A 10 -11.68 26.98 -18.61
C ASP A 10 -12.30 28.09 -19.50
N GLY A 11 -11.97 28.11 -20.79
CA GLY A 11 -12.40 29.12 -21.77
C GLY A 11 -11.60 30.43 -21.74
N SER A 12 -10.56 30.52 -20.90
CA SER A 12 -9.65 31.66 -20.91
C SER A 12 -8.73 31.64 -22.14
N ARG A 13 -8.23 32.81 -22.54
CA ARG A 13 -7.35 32.95 -23.71
C ARG A 13 -5.93 33.24 -23.27
N LEU A 14 -5.00 32.44 -23.76
CA LEU A 14 -3.58 32.58 -23.49
C LEU A 14 -2.87 33.15 -24.73
N GLU A 15 -2.32 34.36 -24.59
CA GLU A 15 -1.56 35.00 -25.66
C GLU A 15 -0.26 34.24 -25.95
N CYS A 16 0.00 33.98 -27.23
CA CYS A 16 1.14 33.21 -27.68
C CYS A 16 2.18 34.09 -28.40
N TYR A 17 3.45 33.80 -28.12
CA TYR A 17 4.58 34.53 -28.71
C TYR A 17 5.05 33.78 -29.96
N THR A 18 4.89 34.38 -31.14
CA THR A 18 5.34 33.78 -32.39
C THR A 18 6.86 33.67 -32.45
N MET A 19 7.35 32.61 -33.08
CA MET A 19 8.76 32.55 -33.46
C MET A 19 8.99 33.57 -34.57
N ASN A 20 9.68 34.67 -34.28
CA ASN A 20 10.22 35.51 -35.34
C ASN A 20 11.33 34.69 -36.02
N VAL A 21 10.98 33.94 -37.06
CA VAL A 21 11.96 33.47 -38.04
C VAL A 21 12.37 34.71 -38.85
N ALA A 22 13.11 35.62 -38.22
CA ALA A 22 13.88 36.57 -38.98
C ALA A 22 14.89 35.74 -39.80
N GLU A 23 14.90 35.95 -41.11
CA GLU A 23 15.99 35.55 -42.00
C GLU A 23 17.30 36.16 -41.47
N SER A 24 17.91 35.48 -40.50
CA SER A 24 19.25 35.74 -40.01
C SER A 24 19.83 34.41 -39.56
N THR A 25 19.94 33.49 -40.51
CA THR A 25 21.13 32.64 -40.53
C THR A 25 22.33 33.58 -40.62
N ALA A 26 23.12 33.62 -39.56
CA ALA A 26 24.34 34.43 -39.35
C ALA A 26 24.18 35.76 -38.60
N ALA A 27 23.69 35.72 -37.35
CA ALA A 27 24.32 36.36 -36.18
C ALA A 27 23.33 36.41 -35.00
N ALA A 28 23.14 35.29 -34.29
CA ALA A 28 22.58 35.36 -32.95
C ALA A 28 23.75 35.53 -31.96
N THR A 29 23.86 36.71 -31.38
CA THR A 29 24.80 37.05 -30.30
C THR A 29 24.61 36.14 -29.08
N PRO A 30 25.64 35.97 -28.21
CA PRO A 30 25.63 35.02 -27.09
C PRO A 30 24.60 35.34 -25.98
N GLU A 31 24.05 36.55 -25.94
CA GLU A 31 23.19 37.02 -24.85
C GLU A 31 21.81 36.34 -24.82
N ALA A 32 21.25 35.94 -25.97
CA ALA A 32 19.98 35.18 -25.99
C ALA A 32 20.13 33.78 -25.38
N SER A 33 21.35 33.24 -25.35
CA SER A 33 21.67 31.96 -24.73
C SER A 33 21.80 32.04 -23.20
N LEU A 34 21.91 33.24 -22.62
CA LEU A 34 22.03 33.45 -21.17
C LEU A 34 20.66 33.58 -20.45
N LEU A 35 19.57 33.77 -21.19
CA LEU A 35 18.21 33.92 -20.66
C LEU A 35 17.35 32.63 -20.70
N GLY A 36 17.93 31.48 -21.05
CA GLY A 36 17.18 30.21 -21.12
C GLY A 36 16.12 30.13 -22.23
N MET A 37 15.96 31.17 -23.06
CA MET A 37 15.05 31.19 -24.20
C MET A 37 15.64 30.38 -25.36
N ARG A 38 15.33 29.09 -25.41
CA ARG A 38 15.57 28.29 -26.62
C ARG A 38 14.36 28.39 -27.54
N ILE A 39 14.53 29.06 -28.67
CA ILE A 39 13.55 29.07 -29.76
C ILE A 39 13.53 27.66 -30.36
N PHE A 40 12.51 26.87 -30.04
CA PHE A 40 12.20 25.61 -30.72
C PHE A 40 11.61 25.92 -32.11
N ALA A 41 12.42 26.46 -33.02
CA ALA A 41 12.17 26.17 -34.43
C ALA A 41 12.32 24.65 -34.59
N GLU A 42 11.57 24.01 -35.49
CA GLU A 42 11.79 22.62 -35.93
C GLU A 42 13.17 22.47 -36.61
N SER A 43 14.23 22.78 -35.87
CA SER A 43 15.58 22.38 -36.12
C SER A 43 15.61 20.92 -35.73
N LYS A 44 15.79 20.06 -36.73
CA LYS A 44 16.16 18.66 -36.62
C LYS A 44 17.39 18.49 -35.71
N ARG A 45 17.23 18.62 -34.39
CA ARG A 45 18.14 18.02 -33.43
C ARG A 45 17.63 16.62 -33.22
N LYS A 46 18.22 15.68 -33.95
CA LYS A 46 18.35 14.31 -33.47
C LYS A 46 18.90 14.41 -32.04
N ARG A 47 18.06 14.20 -31.02
CA ARG A 47 18.52 13.90 -29.65
C ARG A 47 19.12 12.50 -29.71
N ASP A 48 20.37 12.39 -30.13
CA ASP A 48 21.08 11.12 -30.34
C ASP A 48 21.62 10.49 -29.03
N ARG A 49 20.97 10.68 -27.87
CA ARG A 49 21.36 10.01 -26.61
C ARG A 49 20.13 9.66 -25.76
N GLU A 50 19.87 8.37 -25.56
CA GLU A 50 18.91 7.82 -24.59
C GLU A 50 19.05 8.46 -23.19
N CYS A 51 20.29 8.73 -22.76
CA CYS A 51 20.62 9.35 -21.47
C CYS A 51 20.03 10.77 -21.26
N ASP A 52 19.84 11.54 -22.33
CA ASP A 52 19.30 12.91 -22.24
C ASP A 52 17.77 12.90 -22.10
N LYS A 53 17.10 11.87 -22.63
CA LYS A 53 15.65 11.67 -22.46
C LYS A 53 15.31 11.32 -21.01
N ASP A 54 16.03 10.35 -20.43
CA ASP A 54 15.84 9.93 -19.03
C ASP A 54 16.06 11.09 -18.04
N THR A 55 17.00 11.98 -18.34
CA THR A 55 17.27 13.16 -17.51
C THR A 55 16.13 14.16 -17.57
N TYR A 56 15.58 14.43 -18.76
CA TYR A 56 14.46 15.35 -18.96
C TYR A 56 13.17 14.83 -18.31
N ALA A 57 12.88 13.55 -18.53
CA ALA A 57 11.83 12.78 -17.89
C ALA A 57 11.89 12.87 -16.36
N ARG A 58 13.09 12.67 -15.80
CA ARG A 58 13.32 12.76 -14.36
C ARG A 58 13.07 14.17 -13.82
N ILE A 59 13.52 15.22 -14.51
CA ILE A 59 13.26 16.61 -14.10
C ILE A 59 11.76 16.88 -14.03
N PHE A 60 10.99 16.41 -15.01
CA PHE A 60 9.54 16.54 -15.00
C PHE A 60 8.91 15.85 -13.77
N ARG A 61 9.23 14.56 -13.57
CA ARG A 61 8.69 13.74 -12.48
C ARG A 61 9.03 14.29 -11.10
N GLU A 62 10.29 14.65 -10.87
CA GLU A 62 10.77 15.20 -9.58
C GLU A 62 10.17 16.57 -9.23
N ASN A 63 9.63 17.30 -10.22
CA ASN A 63 9.10 18.65 -10.03
C ASN A 63 7.58 18.75 -10.36
N ALA A 64 6.87 17.62 -10.52
CA ALA A 64 5.45 17.63 -10.88
C ALA A 64 4.57 18.45 -9.92
N TYR A 65 4.81 18.33 -8.61
CA TYR A 65 4.07 19.12 -7.62
C TYR A 65 4.53 20.57 -7.55
N LEU A 66 5.77 20.90 -7.93
CA LEU A 66 6.19 22.29 -8.12
C LEU A 66 5.38 22.93 -9.26
N PHE A 67 5.16 22.19 -10.35
CA PHE A 67 4.36 22.66 -11.47
C PHE A 67 2.90 22.85 -11.08
N LEU A 68 2.31 21.88 -10.38
CA LEU A 68 0.94 22.00 -9.88
C LEU A 68 0.78 23.16 -8.88
N ASP A 69 1.71 23.32 -7.94
CA ASP A 69 1.71 24.43 -6.97
C ASP A 69 1.82 25.80 -7.68
N ASN A 70 2.41 25.85 -8.89
CA ASN A 70 2.57 27.05 -9.72
C ASN A 70 1.61 27.09 -10.94
N ALA A 71 0.51 26.35 -10.87
CA ALA A 71 -0.49 26.23 -11.94
C ALA A 71 -0.88 27.56 -12.58
N ALA A 72 -1.26 28.55 -11.75
CA ALA A 72 -1.71 29.86 -12.24
C ALA A 72 -0.65 30.55 -13.12
N LYS A 73 0.64 30.38 -12.79
CA LYS A 73 1.72 30.96 -13.58
C LYS A 73 1.86 30.24 -14.92
N ILE A 74 1.86 28.91 -14.90
CA ILE A 74 1.99 28.08 -16.11
C ILE A 74 0.83 28.34 -17.08
N LEU A 75 -0.41 28.42 -16.56
CA LEU A 75 -1.61 28.73 -17.36
C LEU A 75 -1.66 30.19 -17.85
N SER A 76 -0.85 31.09 -17.29
CA SER A 76 -0.78 32.50 -17.71
C SER A 76 0.34 32.84 -18.69
N ASP A 77 1.30 31.93 -18.94
CA ASP A 77 2.43 32.17 -19.84
C ASP A 77 2.56 31.04 -20.87
N SER A 78 2.28 31.35 -22.14
CA SER A 78 2.29 30.35 -23.22
C SER A 78 3.64 29.65 -23.36
N ARG A 79 4.75 30.31 -22.96
CA ARG A 79 6.10 29.75 -23.07
C ARG A 79 6.37 28.68 -22.01
N LEU A 80 5.70 28.76 -20.86
CA LEU A 80 5.68 27.69 -19.84
C LEU A 80 4.65 26.62 -20.20
N PHE A 81 3.48 27.04 -20.69
CA PHE A 81 2.40 26.14 -21.04
C PHE A 81 2.78 25.15 -22.14
N LEU A 82 3.44 25.63 -23.20
CA LEU A 82 3.74 24.86 -24.41
C LEU A 82 5.05 24.07 -24.33
N ILE A 83 5.66 23.93 -23.14
CA ILE A 83 6.86 23.10 -22.95
C ILE A 83 6.51 21.65 -23.29
N PRO A 84 7.11 21.05 -24.34
CA PRO A 84 6.81 19.68 -24.72
C PRO A 84 7.38 18.71 -23.67
N ILE A 85 6.56 17.79 -23.19
CA ILE A 85 6.96 16.70 -22.31
C ILE A 85 6.98 15.43 -23.17
N ASP A 86 8.16 15.11 -23.71
CA ASP A 86 8.38 13.96 -24.58
C ASP A 86 8.54 12.67 -23.74
N GLU A 87 7.50 12.31 -23.00
CA GLU A 87 7.34 10.98 -22.42
C GLU A 87 6.58 10.10 -23.42
N ASP A 88 7.03 8.85 -23.58
CA ASP A 88 6.35 7.86 -24.42
C ASP A 88 5.04 7.43 -23.71
N ASN A 89 3.99 8.24 -23.83
CA ASN A 89 2.62 7.90 -23.44
C ASN A 89 1.97 7.02 -24.51
N SER A 90 2.43 5.77 -24.67
CA SER A 90 1.84 4.86 -25.65
C SER A 90 0.70 4.03 -25.03
N MET A 91 -0.51 4.21 -25.56
CA MET A 91 -1.61 3.25 -25.42
C MET A 91 -1.80 2.58 -26.79
N ASP A 92 -1.49 1.29 -26.89
CA ASP A 92 -1.70 0.50 -28.09
C ASP A 92 -3.14 -0.03 -28.09
N MET A 93 -4.08 0.87 -28.41
CA MET A 93 -5.50 0.51 -28.51
C MET A 93 -5.87 -0.19 -29.82
N GLY A 94 -4.89 -0.63 -30.62
CA GLY A 94 -5.13 -1.23 -31.94
C GLY A 94 -5.82 -0.30 -32.95
N ILE A 95 -6.04 0.98 -32.60
CA ILE A 95 -6.77 1.94 -33.44
C ILE A 95 -5.92 3.19 -33.78
N THR A 96 -4.94 3.60 -32.97
CA THR A 96 -4.04 4.71 -33.34
C THR A 96 -2.70 4.69 -32.61
N ASN A 97 -1.60 4.52 -33.34
CA ASN A 97 -0.22 4.81 -32.92
C ASN A 97 0.02 6.33 -32.79
N ILE A 98 -0.78 7.04 -31.98
CA ILE A 98 -0.64 8.48 -31.79
C ILE A 98 -0.43 8.75 -30.31
N THR A 99 0.84 8.84 -29.90
CA THR A 99 1.23 9.43 -28.62
C THR A 99 0.82 10.91 -28.65
N PRO A 100 -0.12 11.37 -27.82
CA PRO A 100 -0.44 12.79 -27.77
C PRO A 100 0.83 13.55 -27.37
N ARG A 101 1.20 14.59 -28.12
CA ARG A 101 2.32 15.48 -27.76
C ARG A 101 1.91 16.29 -26.54
N ALA A 102 2.17 15.75 -25.36
CA ALA A 102 1.84 16.37 -24.10
C ALA A 102 2.71 17.63 -23.88
N THR A 103 2.10 18.65 -23.29
CA THR A 103 2.83 19.83 -22.82
C THR A 103 2.73 19.94 -21.31
N LEU A 104 3.63 20.70 -20.70
CA LEU A 104 3.58 20.99 -19.26
C LEU A 104 2.22 21.58 -18.86
N GLY A 105 1.70 22.51 -19.67
CA GLY A 105 0.38 23.09 -19.47
C GLY A 105 -0.75 22.07 -19.56
N ALA A 106 -0.68 21.12 -20.50
CA ALA A 106 -1.69 20.06 -20.62
C ALA A 106 -1.72 19.15 -19.39
N TYR A 107 -0.56 18.76 -18.84
CA TYR A 107 -0.49 18.01 -17.57
C TYR A 107 -1.09 18.81 -16.41
N VAL A 108 -0.73 20.08 -16.29
CA VAL A 108 -1.23 20.96 -15.22
C VAL A 108 -2.74 21.15 -15.33
N GLU A 109 -3.29 21.39 -16.52
CA GLU A 109 -4.74 21.46 -16.72
C GLU A 109 -5.44 20.15 -16.38
N TRP A 110 -4.86 19.02 -16.78
CA TRP A 110 -5.42 17.71 -16.49
C TRP A 110 -5.48 17.46 -14.97
N TRP A 111 -4.38 17.71 -14.25
CA TRP A 111 -4.33 17.59 -12.79
C TRP A 111 -5.29 18.53 -12.05
N LEU A 112 -5.53 19.74 -12.58
CA LEU A 112 -6.41 20.72 -11.94
C LEU A 112 -7.88 20.48 -12.21
N TYR A 113 -8.25 20.23 -13.48
CA TYR A 113 -9.64 20.23 -13.93
C TYR A 113 -10.23 18.83 -14.05
N GLN A 114 -9.39 17.79 -14.09
CA GLN A 114 -9.80 16.39 -14.15
C GLN A 114 -9.22 15.62 -12.95
N ASN A 115 -9.22 16.22 -11.77
CA ASN A 115 -8.59 15.64 -10.56
C ASN A 115 -9.02 14.19 -10.30
N ASP A 116 -10.31 13.88 -10.49
CA ASP A 116 -10.88 12.54 -10.28
C ASP A 116 -10.34 11.48 -11.27
N LEU A 117 -9.80 11.90 -12.41
CA LEU A 117 -9.27 11.02 -13.47
C LEU A 117 -7.75 11.14 -13.65
N SER A 118 -7.12 12.10 -12.98
CA SER A 118 -5.70 12.44 -13.12
C SER A 118 -4.91 12.21 -11.84
N THR A 119 -5.56 11.65 -10.82
CA THR A 119 -4.95 11.18 -9.58
C THR A 119 -5.31 9.73 -9.29
N ASP A 120 -4.40 9.04 -8.61
CA ASP A 120 -4.65 7.68 -8.14
C ASP A 120 -5.48 7.66 -6.84
N PRO A 121 -5.91 6.49 -6.34
CA PRO A 121 -6.71 6.39 -5.11
C PRO A 121 -6.06 7.01 -3.87
N GLU A 122 -4.74 7.13 -3.85
CA GLU A 122 -3.95 7.77 -2.79
C GLU A 122 -3.76 9.28 -3.01
N GLY A 123 -4.31 9.84 -4.09
CA GLY A 123 -4.24 11.25 -4.45
C GLY A 123 -2.90 11.67 -5.07
N ARG A 124 -2.14 10.73 -5.64
CA ARG A 124 -0.88 10.99 -6.35
C ARG A 124 -1.15 11.33 -7.81
N LEU A 125 -0.37 12.26 -8.38
CA LEU A 125 -0.57 12.73 -9.75
C LEU A 125 -0.20 11.63 -10.74
N ILE A 126 -1.10 11.29 -11.65
CA ILE A 126 -0.82 10.37 -12.75
C ILE A 126 0.03 11.11 -13.78
N TRP A 127 1.12 10.51 -14.23
CA TRP A 127 2.00 11.12 -15.25
C TRP A 127 2.17 10.25 -16.50
N GLN A 128 1.94 8.94 -16.40
CA GLN A 128 1.95 8.02 -17.54
C GLN A 128 0.78 7.02 -17.44
N VAL A 129 0.18 6.69 -18.57
CA VAL A 129 -0.84 5.63 -18.68
C VAL A 129 -0.32 4.59 -19.68
N CYS A 130 -0.09 3.37 -19.20
CA CYS A 130 0.50 2.28 -19.99
C CYS A 130 -0.48 1.11 -20.13
N ASP A 131 -0.46 0.45 -21.30
CA ASP A 131 -0.97 -0.91 -21.38
C ASP A 131 -0.06 -1.84 -20.59
N SER A 132 -0.61 -2.77 -19.81
CA SER A 132 0.23 -3.70 -19.07
C SER A 132 1.04 -4.55 -20.06
N LEU A 133 2.36 -4.63 -19.83
CA LEU A 133 3.29 -5.50 -20.57
C LEU A 133 3.05 -7.01 -20.32
N GLY A 134 1.90 -7.39 -19.77
CA GLY A 134 1.48 -8.76 -19.52
C GLY A 134 0.47 -9.22 -20.56
N ALA A 135 0.97 -9.81 -21.65
CA ALA A 135 0.16 -10.41 -22.71
C ALA A 135 -1.00 -11.25 -22.14
N GLY A 136 -2.24 -10.74 -22.27
CA GLY A 136 -3.47 -11.48 -22.01
C GLY A 136 -4.27 -11.11 -20.75
N SER A 137 -3.84 -10.14 -19.93
CA SER A 137 -4.56 -9.77 -18.69
C SER A 137 -5.69 -8.75 -18.88
N GLY A 138 -5.62 -7.88 -19.90
CA GLY A 138 -6.61 -6.82 -20.13
C GLY A 138 -6.62 -5.71 -19.07
N SER A 139 -5.79 -5.81 -18.02
CA SER A 139 -5.58 -4.77 -17.00
C SER A 139 -4.62 -3.71 -17.51
N ARG A 140 -4.90 -2.41 -17.31
CA ARG A 140 -3.95 -1.32 -17.59
C ARG A 140 -3.37 -0.76 -16.30
N VAL A 141 -2.18 -0.20 -16.40
CA VAL A 141 -1.43 0.34 -15.26
C VAL A 141 -1.15 1.81 -15.52
N CYS A 142 -1.43 2.67 -14.54
CA CYS A 142 -0.91 4.02 -14.54
C CYS A 142 0.33 4.12 -13.66
N TRP A 143 1.23 5.01 -14.06
CA TRP A 143 2.31 5.47 -13.21
C TRP A 143 1.87 6.78 -12.57
N SER A 144 1.80 6.76 -11.25
CA SER A 144 1.57 7.94 -10.43
C SER A 144 2.87 8.38 -9.77
N ILE A 145 2.98 9.68 -9.50
CA ILE A 145 4.10 10.30 -8.80
C ILE A 145 3.60 10.91 -7.50
N ASP A 146 4.25 10.52 -6.42
CA ASP A 146 4.07 11.19 -5.13
C ASP A 146 4.78 12.54 -5.11
N ARG A 147 4.61 13.26 -3.99
CA ARG A 147 5.23 14.57 -3.83
C ARG A 147 6.75 14.50 -4.04
N ASP A 148 7.42 13.42 -3.63
CA ASP A 148 8.87 13.27 -3.77
C ASP A 148 9.36 12.96 -5.19
N GLY A 149 8.45 12.85 -6.15
CA GLY A 149 8.75 12.36 -7.49
C GLY A 149 9.04 10.87 -7.51
N GLN A 150 8.64 10.11 -6.48
CA GLN A 150 8.71 8.65 -6.51
C GLN A 150 7.53 8.10 -7.29
N GLU A 151 7.84 7.12 -8.12
CA GLU A 151 6.89 6.46 -8.99
C GLU A 151 6.23 5.28 -8.30
N TYR A 152 4.95 5.11 -8.62
CA TYR A 152 4.16 3.99 -8.19
C TYR A 152 3.37 3.45 -9.37
N ASP A 153 3.39 2.13 -9.53
CA ASP A 153 2.51 1.41 -10.42
C ASP A 153 1.16 1.21 -9.71
N THR A 154 0.11 1.81 -10.26
CA THR A 154 -1.25 1.65 -9.74
C THR A 154 -2.10 0.95 -10.80
N PRO A 155 -2.67 -0.24 -10.50
CA PRO A 155 -3.65 -0.85 -11.37
C PRO A 155 -4.86 0.05 -11.50
N LEU A 156 -5.27 0.35 -12.72
CA LEU A 156 -6.54 1.02 -12.96
C LEU A 156 -7.64 -0.06 -12.95
N GLU A 157 -8.59 0.06 -12.02
CA GLU A 157 -9.75 -0.84 -11.95
C GLU A 157 -10.91 -0.24 -12.77
N GLY A 158 -11.09 -0.70 -14.01
CA GLY A 158 -12.36 -0.60 -14.75
C GLY A 158 -12.58 0.65 -15.63
N ASP A 159 -11.94 1.79 -15.34
CA ASP A 159 -12.17 3.08 -16.04
C ASP A 159 -10.94 3.64 -16.78
N ASP A 160 -9.98 2.78 -17.11
CA ASP A 160 -8.67 3.15 -17.68
C ASP A 160 -8.78 3.92 -19.01
N HIS A 161 -9.79 3.57 -19.80
CA HIS A 161 -10.09 4.27 -21.05
C HIS A 161 -10.50 5.72 -20.79
N GLN A 162 -11.26 5.96 -19.72
CA GLN A 162 -11.73 7.30 -19.38
C GLN A 162 -10.57 8.17 -18.89
N VAL A 163 -9.65 7.61 -18.10
CA VAL A 163 -8.40 8.26 -17.67
C VAL A 163 -7.57 8.68 -18.89
N TRP A 164 -7.25 7.74 -19.79
CA TRP A 164 -6.47 8.07 -20.98
C TRP A 164 -7.20 9.06 -21.91
N GLN A 165 -8.50 8.86 -22.15
CA GLN A 165 -9.29 9.72 -23.02
C GLN A 165 -9.31 11.15 -22.48
N SER A 166 -9.47 11.33 -21.16
CA SER A 166 -9.44 12.66 -20.55
C SER A 166 -8.10 13.37 -20.76
N PHE A 167 -6.99 12.65 -20.68
CA PHE A 167 -5.66 13.20 -20.93
C PHE A 167 -5.43 13.51 -22.41
N ALA A 168 -5.80 12.58 -23.30
CA ALA A 168 -5.70 12.75 -24.75
C ALA A 168 -6.54 13.94 -25.24
N ASP A 169 -7.75 14.11 -24.71
CA ASP A 169 -8.65 15.22 -25.03
C ASP A 169 -8.05 16.58 -24.65
N VAL A 170 -7.32 16.67 -23.53
CA VAL A 170 -6.60 17.90 -23.15
C VAL A 170 -5.42 18.15 -24.09
N CYS A 171 -4.59 17.13 -24.35
CA CYS A 171 -3.42 17.28 -25.23
C CYS A 171 -3.81 17.65 -26.67
N ASN A 172 -4.87 17.04 -27.20
CA ASN A 172 -5.30 17.25 -28.58
C ASN A 172 -5.75 18.70 -28.85
N ARG A 173 -6.28 19.41 -27.85
CA ARG A 173 -6.63 20.84 -27.97
C ARG A 173 -5.45 21.71 -28.35
N TYR A 174 -4.25 21.32 -27.92
CA TYR A 174 -3.04 22.11 -28.10
C TYR A 174 -2.10 21.55 -29.17
N SER A 175 -2.47 20.43 -29.80
CA SER A 175 -1.66 19.75 -30.83
C SER A 175 -1.22 20.70 -31.95
N ASP A 176 -2.09 21.63 -32.34
CA ASP A 176 -1.81 22.65 -33.33
C ASP A 176 -0.86 23.75 -32.83
N ALA A 177 -0.78 24.03 -31.53
CA ALA A 177 0.06 25.09 -30.99
C ALA A 177 1.51 24.62 -30.77
N VAL A 178 1.71 23.33 -30.53
CA VAL A 178 3.03 22.72 -30.32
C VAL A 178 3.92 22.96 -31.54
N GLY A 179 5.08 23.56 -31.31
CA GLY A 179 6.06 23.87 -32.36
C GLY A 179 5.77 25.13 -33.19
N LYS A 180 4.65 25.85 -32.97
CA LYS A 180 4.36 27.13 -33.67
C LYS A 180 4.84 28.36 -32.89
N TYR A 181 4.94 28.27 -31.57
CA TYR A 181 5.20 29.39 -30.68
C TYR A 181 6.50 29.22 -29.89
N GLN A 182 6.96 30.31 -29.24
CA GLN A 182 8.12 30.28 -28.36
C GLN A 182 7.83 29.49 -27.08
N VAL A 183 8.85 28.80 -26.59
CA VAL A 183 8.76 27.87 -25.45
C VAL A 183 10.03 27.99 -24.61
N TYR A 184 9.92 27.84 -23.29
CA TYR A 184 11.08 27.76 -22.40
C TYR A 184 11.68 26.35 -22.35
N ASP A 185 12.93 26.25 -21.91
CA ASP A 185 13.48 24.96 -21.52
C ASP A 185 12.87 24.50 -20.17
N LEU A 186 12.66 23.20 -19.98
CA LEU A 186 12.05 22.66 -18.75
C LEU A 186 12.93 22.91 -17.53
N GLU A 187 14.26 22.83 -17.68
CA GLU A 187 15.20 23.16 -16.61
C GLU A 187 15.06 24.63 -16.20
N TYR A 188 14.94 25.51 -17.19
CA TYR A 188 14.73 26.93 -16.95
C TYR A 188 13.37 27.21 -16.30
N ALA A 189 12.32 26.50 -16.71
CA ALA A 189 11.00 26.59 -16.08
C ALA A 189 11.06 26.21 -14.59
N VAL A 190 11.78 25.14 -14.22
CA VAL A 190 11.95 24.75 -12.81
C VAL A 190 12.66 25.85 -12.02
N ILE A 191 13.72 26.46 -12.56
CA ILE A 191 14.44 27.57 -11.91
C ILE A 191 13.50 28.77 -11.73
N LEU A 192 12.84 29.20 -12.81
CA LEU A 192 11.93 30.33 -12.82
C LEU A 192 10.81 30.16 -11.80
N LEU A 193 10.18 28.97 -11.75
CA LEU A 193 9.09 28.69 -10.83
C LEU A 193 9.57 28.68 -9.37
N LYS A 194 10.79 28.19 -9.10
CA LYS A 194 11.39 28.24 -7.75
C LYS A 194 11.67 29.68 -7.31
N GLU A 195 12.12 30.54 -8.22
CA GLU A 195 12.38 31.96 -7.93
C GLU A 195 11.09 32.78 -7.71
N LEU A 196 9.97 32.36 -8.30
CA LEU A 196 8.67 33.00 -8.11
C LEU A 196 8.00 32.67 -6.78
N MET A 197 8.42 31.59 -6.12
CA MET A 197 7.93 31.22 -4.80
C MET A 197 8.57 32.12 -3.73
N SER A 198 7.77 32.57 -2.76
CA SER A 198 8.35 33.18 -1.56
C SER A 198 9.22 32.17 -0.82
N ASP A 199 10.19 32.63 -0.04
CA ASP A 199 11.02 31.74 0.80
C ASP A 199 10.18 30.85 1.73
N ASP A 200 9.03 31.38 2.19
CA ASP A 200 8.06 30.65 3.04
C ASP A 200 7.34 29.56 2.24
N ASP A 201 6.92 29.84 1.00
CA ASP A 201 6.27 28.84 0.14
C ASP A 201 7.25 27.76 -0.31
N LEU A 202 8.50 28.15 -0.60
CA LEU A 202 9.57 27.20 -0.92
C LEU A 202 9.93 26.32 0.29
N ALA A 203 9.90 26.89 1.50
CA ALA A 203 10.07 26.12 2.74
C ALA A 203 8.91 25.15 2.96
N LYS A 204 7.65 25.59 2.81
CA LYS A 204 6.47 24.71 2.89
C LYS A 204 6.52 23.58 1.87
N HIS A 205 6.92 23.88 0.63
CA HIS A 205 7.11 22.89 -0.42
C HIS A 205 8.16 21.86 0.01
N ARG A 206 9.37 22.28 0.43
CA ARG A 206 10.41 21.38 0.96
C ARG A 206 9.94 20.53 2.14
N TYR A 207 9.18 21.10 3.08
CA TYR A 207 8.62 20.34 4.20
C TYR A 207 7.60 19.30 3.75
N ARG A 208 6.75 19.63 2.77
CA ARG A 208 5.78 18.68 2.20
C ARG A 208 6.47 17.51 1.49
N MET A 209 7.55 17.78 0.75
CA MET A 209 8.42 16.73 0.19
C MET A 209 8.97 15.85 1.31
N GLU A 210 9.68 16.42 2.28
CA GLU A 210 10.30 15.63 3.35
C GLU A 210 9.29 14.79 4.17
N ILE A 211 8.06 15.27 4.35
CA ILE A 211 6.97 14.50 4.97
C ILE A 211 6.59 13.29 4.11
N ALA A 212 6.39 13.49 2.80
CA ALA A 212 6.09 12.39 1.89
C ALA A 212 7.23 11.35 1.89
N ARG A 213 8.50 11.80 1.87
CA ARG A 213 9.65 10.91 1.80
C ARG A 213 9.73 10.01 3.02
N ASN A 214 9.46 10.61 4.17
CA ASN A 214 9.41 9.90 5.44
C ASN A 214 8.21 8.95 5.52
N ARG A 215 7.04 9.31 4.98
CA ARG A 215 5.87 8.41 4.89
C ARG A 215 6.17 7.16 4.06
N SER A 216 6.74 7.32 2.86
CA SER A 216 7.11 6.20 1.99
C SER A 216 8.14 5.28 2.65
N ARG A 217 9.12 5.86 3.38
CA ARG A 217 10.09 5.10 4.17
C ARG A 217 9.42 4.32 5.31
N VAL A 218 8.50 4.94 6.05
CA VAL A 218 7.75 4.29 7.13
C VAL A 218 6.92 3.14 6.59
N TYR A 219 6.16 3.36 5.51
CA TYR A 219 5.35 2.33 4.87
C TYR A 219 6.18 1.10 4.49
N ARG A 220 7.32 1.31 3.80
CA ARG A 220 8.22 0.21 3.43
C ARG A 220 8.74 -0.57 4.63
N MET A 221 9.12 0.12 5.71
CA MET A 221 9.55 -0.54 6.95
C MET A 221 8.41 -1.36 7.58
N THR A 222 7.19 -0.83 7.59
CA THR A 222 6.01 -1.56 8.10
C THR A 222 5.70 -2.80 7.27
N CYS A 223 5.78 -2.73 5.94
CA CYS A 223 5.62 -3.90 5.08
C CYS A 223 6.67 -4.98 5.36
N GLN A 224 7.95 -4.58 5.52
CA GLN A 224 9.04 -5.50 5.87
C GLN A 224 8.83 -6.15 7.25
N GLU A 225 8.39 -5.37 8.24
CA GLU A 225 8.08 -5.88 9.56
C GLU A 225 6.94 -6.90 9.52
N ASN A 226 5.86 -6.59 8.82
CA ASN A 226 4.72 -7.50 8.69
C ASN A 226 5.10 -8.80 7.95
N ALA A 227 5.92 -8.71 6.91
CA ALA A 227 6.44 -9.88 6.21
C ALA A 227 7.32 -10.75 7.13
N ALA A 228 8.23 -10.13 7.89
CA ALA A 228 9.07 -10.85 8.86
C ALA A 228 8.24 -11.49 9.98
N ARG A 229 7.23 -10.79 10.50
CA ARG A 229 6.29 -11.34 11.50
C ARG A 229 5.53 -12.55 10.95
N LYS A 230 5.06 -12.49 9.70
CA LYS A 230 4.39 -13.62 9.03
C LYS A 230 5.34 -14.81 8.90
N GLN A 231 6.56 -14.60 8.43
CA GLN A 231 7.57 -15.66 8.34
C GLN A 231 7.86 -16.31 9.70
N LEU A 232 8.03 -15.52 10.76
CA LEU A 232 8.22 -16.04 12.12
C LEU A 232 7.03 -16.86 12.60
N TYR A 233 5.81 -16.43 12.29
CA TYR A 233 4.60 -17.17 12.64
C TYR A 233 4.53 -18.52 11.90
N ASP A 234 4.80 -18.52 10.60
CA ASP A 234 4.78 -19.70 9.75
C ASP A 234 5.85 -20.71 10.19
N SER A 235 7.11 -20.27 10.34
CA SER A 235 8.20 -21.13 10.83
C SER A 235 7.93 -21.68 12.23
N ARG A 236 7.31 -20.89 13.12
CA ARG A 236 6.92 -21.37 14.45
C ARG A 236 5.84 -22.46 14.38
N ASN A 237 4.91 -22.36 13.45
CA ASN A 237 3.86 -23.37 13.27
C ASN A 237 4.40 -24.65 12.64
N GLU A 238 5.29 -24.54 11.66
CA GLU A 238 6.02 -25.67 11.09
C GLU A 238 6.81 -26.41 12.18
N PHE A 239 7.51 -25.67 13.04
CA PHE A 239 8.26 -26.26 14.14
C PHE A 239 7.35 -26.98 15.15
N LYS A 240 6.18 -26.42 15.50
CA LYS A 240 5.20 -27.12 16.36
C LYS A 240 4.71 -28.42 15.73
N LYS A 241 4.45 -28.42 14.43
CA LYS A 241 4.02 -29.61 13.70
C LYS A 241 5.13 -30.67 13.69
N PHE A 242 6.36 -30.27 13.43
CA PHE A 242 7.54 -31.13 13.52
C PHE A 242 7.70 -31.75 14.91
N LEU A 243 7.57 -30.97 15.98
CA LEU A 243 7.61 -31.47 17.36
C LEU A 243 6.49 -32.48 17.64
N PHE A 244 5.28 -32.19 17.17
CA PHE A 244 4.15 -33.10 17.30
C PHE A 244 4.42 -34.44 16.60
N ASP A 245 4.85 -34.40 15.35
CA ASP A 245 5.11 -35.59 14.53
C ASP A 245 6.24 -36.44 15.14
N THR A 246 7.28 -35.80 15.70
CA THR A 246 8.40 -36.47 16.35
C THR A 246 7.99 -37.24 17.60
N HIS A 247 7.05 -36.69 18.40
CA HIS A 247 6.62 -37.28 19.68
C HIS A 247 5.20 -37.86 19.62
N ARG A 248 4.70 -38.19 18.43
CA ARG A 248 3.30 -38.53 18.19
C ARG A 248 2.75 -39.61 19.13
N GLU A 249 3.44 -40.74 19.25
CA GLU A 249 2.99 -41.86 20.08
C GLU A 249 2.91 -41.47 21.58
N ALA A 250 3.91 -40.72 22.06
CA ALA A 250 3.93 -40.24 23.45
C ALA A 250 2.80 -39.22 23.70
N LEU A 251 2.47 -38.40 22.70
CA LEU A 251 1.39 -37.42 22.77
C LEU A 251 0.00 -38.06 22.73
N GLU A 252 -0.19 -39.11 21.93
CA GLU A 252 -1.42 -39.90 21.90
C GLU A 252 -1.68 -40.54 23.27
N ALA A 253 -0.65 -41.14 23.87
CA ALA A 253 -0.74 -41.71 25.22
C ALA A 253 -1.01 -40.65 26.30
N TYR A 254 -0.31 -39.51 26.23
CA TYR A 254 -0.54 -38.37 27.12
C TYR A 254 -1.97 -37.83 27.00
N TYR A 255 -2.46 -37.66 25.78
CA TYR A 255 -3.80 -37.14 25.50
C TYR A 255 -4.87 -38.08 26.05
N ALA A 256 -4.77 -39.38 25.75
CA ALA A 256 -5.69 -40.38 26.27
C ALA A 256 -5.75 -40.38 27.81
N LYS A 257 -4.59 -40.28 28.47
CA LYS A 257 -4.51 -40.21 29.93
C LYS A 257 -5.10 -38.90 30.49
N CYS A 258 -4.89 -37.77 29.81
CA CYS A 258 -5.51 -36.51 30.19
C CYS A 258 -7.03 -36.57 30.10
N VAL A 259 -7.58 -37.09 29.01
CA VAL A 259 -9.03 -37.26 28.83
C VAL A 259 -9.62 -38.18 29.91
N ASN A 260 -8.94 -39.29 30.22
CA ASN A 260 -9.37 -40.19 31.30
C ASN A 260 -9.37 -39.51 32.68
N LEU A 261 -8.34 -38.72 32.99
CA LEU A 261 -8.28 -37.96 34.25
C LEU A 261 -9.36 -36.88 34.33
N GLN A 262 -9.65 -36.20 33.21
CA GLN A 262 -10.76 -35.24 33.13
C GLN A 262 -12.10 -35.93 33.38
N ALA A 263 -12.36 -37.07 32.73
CA ALA A 263 -13.57 -37.85 32.94
C ALA A 263 -13.70 -38.31 34.41
N ALA A 264 -12.61 -38.77 35.01
CA ALA A 264 -12.58 -39.16 36.42
C ALA A 264 -12.89 -37.98 37.37
N ALA A 265 -12.37 -36.78 37.08
CA ALA A 265 -12.66 -35.58 37.87
C ALA A 265 -14.13 -35.15 37.74
N VAL A 266 -14.70 -35.20 36.53
CA VAL A 266 -16.13 -34.93 36.29
C VAL A 266 -17.00 -35.93 37.06
N LEU A 267 -16.71 -37.22 36.96
CA LEU A 267 -17.44 -38.27 37.68
C LEU A 267 -17.34 -38.09 39.21
N ALA A 268 -16.17 -37.71 39.73
CA ALA A 268 -16.00 -37.46 41.16
C ALA A 268 -16.86 -36.27 41.65
N ARG A 269 -16.98 -35.22 40.82
CA ARG A 269 -17.81 -34.05 41.10
C ARG A 269 -19.30 -34.36 41.03
N GLU A 270 -19.73 -35.13 40.05
CA GLU A 270 -21.11 -35.62 39.94
C GLU A 270 -21.48 -36.54 41.10
N TYR A 271 -20.58 -37.46 41.46
CA TYR A 271 -20.76 -38.33 42.63
C TYR A 271 -20.90 -37.52 43.92
N LEU A 272 -20.05 -36.50 44.13
CA LEU A 272 -20.18 -35.57 45.25
C LEU A 272 -21.56 -34.88 45.24
N HIS A 273 -22.02 -34.40 44.09
CA HIS A 273 -23.32 -33.74 43.97
C HIS A 273 -24.48 -34.68 44.36
N ASN A 274 -24.48 -35.90 43.81
CA ASN A 274 -25.51 -36.90 44.07
C ASN A 274 -25.51 -37.35 45.53
N GLN A 275 -24.33 -37.61 46.11
CA GLN A 275 -24.18 -37.97 47.51
C GLN A 275 -24.61 -36.84 48.45
N ARG A 276 -24.35 -35.56 48.11
CA ARG A 276 -24.87 -34.44 48.90
C ARG A 276 -26.40 -34.40 48.90
N ALA A 277 -27.05 -34.68 47.78
CA ALA A 277 -28.51 -34.72 47.71
C ALA A 277 -29.09 -35.86 48.57
N GLU A 278 -28.50 -37.05 48.49
CA GLU A 278 -28.90 -38.21 49.30
C GLU A 278 -28.68 -37.97 50.80
N MET A 279 -27.50 -37.47 51.18
CA MET A 279 -27.20 -37.15 52.58
C MET A 279 -28.10 -36.06 53.15
N ARG A 280 -28.52 -35.07 52.35
CA ARG A 280 -29.53 -34.08 52.78
C ARG A 280 -30.88 -34.74 53.08
N ARG A 281 -31.28 -35.73 52.27
CA ARG A 281 -32.51 -36.50 52.52
C ARG A 281 -32.41 -37.26 53.84
N LEU A 282 -31.32 -38.01 54.04
CA LEU A 282 -31.08 -38.78 55.27
C LEU A 282 -30.99 -37.90 56.53
N LEU A 283 -30.44 -36.68 56.40
CA LEU A 283 -30.37 -35.72 57.50
C LEU A 283 -31.78 -35.20 57.87
N ASN A 284 -32.64 -34.94 56.88
CA ASN A 284 -34.02 -34.53 57.10
C ASN A 284 -34.87 -35.67 57.72
N GLU A 285 -34.57 -36.92 57.35
CA GLU A 285 -35.18 -38.14 57.91
C GLU A 285 -34.63 -38.49 59.32
N GLY A 286 -33.66 -37.73 59.84
CA GLY A 286 -33.02 -37.97 61.15
C GLY A 286 -32.12 -39.21 61.20
N SER A 287 -31.85 -39.84 60.05
CA SER A 287 -31.08 -41.10 59.93
C SER A 287 -29.57 -40.90 60.06
N ILE A 288 -29.08 -39.66 59.92
CA ILE A 288 -27.68 -39.30 60.14
C ILE A 288 -27.58 -38.04 61.00
N THR A 289 -26.51 -37.90 61.77
CA THR A 289 -26.24 -36.69 62.56
C THR A 289 -25.59 -35.61 61.70
N ARG A 290 -25.74 -34.33 62.12
CA ARG A 290 -25.03 -33.20 61.47
C ARG A 290 -23.51 -33.37 61.45
N LYS A 291 -22.94 -34.03 62.46
CA LYS A 291 -21.50 -34.30 62.56
C LYS A 291 -21.05 -35.33 61.52
N GLU A 292 -21.81 -36.40 61.33
CA GLU A 292 -21.56 -37.41 60.31
C GLU A 292 -21.73 -36.84 58.90
N TYR A 293 -22.75 -36.01 58.69
CA TYR A 293 -22.95 -35.28 57.43
C TYR A 293 -21.73 -34.41 57.08
N ALA A 294 -21.27 -33.58 58.02
CA ALA A 294 -20.12 -32.69 57.80
C ALA A 294 -18.83 -33.46 57.52
N ALA A 295 -18.59 -34.56 58.25
CA ALA A 295 -17.42 -35.40 58.03
C ALA A 295 -17.42 -36.05 56.63
N ARG A 296 -18.55 -36.63 56.21
CA ARG A 296 -18.69 -37.24 54.88
C ARG A 296 -18.62 -36.23 53.75
N GLU A 297 -19.25 -35.07 53.89
CA GLU A 297 -19.17 -34.01 52.89
C GLU A 297 -17.74 -33.50 52.69
N THR A 298 -16.99 -33.32 53.77
CA THR A 298 -15.59 -32.86 53.71
C THR A 298 -14.71 -33.88 52.98
N GLU A 299 -14.88 -35.17 53.29
CA GLU A 299 -14.13 -36.24 52.62
C GLU A 299 -14.46 -36.34 51.13
N LEU A 300 -15.74 -36.24 50.75
CA LEU A 300 -16.14 -36.27 49.34
C LEU A 300 -15.63 -35.05 48.57
N ARG A 301 -15.66 -33.86 49.19
CA ARG A 301 -15.08 -32.64 48.60
C ARG A 301 -13.58 -32.79 48.38
N ARG A 302 -12.85 -33.32 49.38
CA ARG A 302 -11.42 -33.59 49.28
C ARG A 302 -11.12 -34.52 48.10
N ARG A 303 -11.87 -35.62 47.95
CA ARG A 303 -11.69 -36.56 46.84
C ARG A 303 -11.96 -35.93 45.46
N ALA A 304 -13.00 -35.11 45.34
CA ALA A 304 -13.28 -34.41 44.09
C ALA A 304 -12.16 -33.42 43.75
N GLN A 305 -11.69 -32.65 44.74
CA GLN A 305 -10.57 -31.72 44.56
C GLN A 305 -9.28 -32.46 44.16
N GLU A 306 -8.96 -33.57 44.82
CA GLU A 306 -7.77 -34.37 44.49
C GLU A 306 -7.81 -34.92 43.06
N ALA A 307 -9.01 -35.25 42.54
CA ALA A 307 -9.16 -35.68 41.16
C ALA A 307 -8.92 -34.53 40.16
N GLU A 308 -9.43 -33.32 40.47
CA GLU A 308 -9.18 -32.11 39.67
C GLU A 308 -7.69 -31.72 39.70
N ASP A 309 -7.06 -31.70 40.87
CA ASP A 309 -5.66 -31.34 41.05
C ASP A 309 -4.73 -32.31 40.31
N ARG A 310 -5.00 -33.62 40.37
CA ARG A 310 -4.25 -34.63 39.61
C ARG A 310 -4.33 -34.41 38.10
N CYS A 311 -5.49 -34.00 37.59
CA CYS A 311 -5.66 -33.70 36.18
C CYS A 311 -4.82 -32.48 35.77
N LEU A 312 -4.89 -31.39 36.54
CA LEU A 312 -4.13 -30.16 36.27
C LEU A 312 -2.62 -30.40 36.33
N GLN A 313 -2.16 -31.11 37.36
CA GLN A 313 -0.75 -31.43 37.53
C GLN A 313 -0.25 -32.30 36.37
N TYR A 314 -0.98 -33.34 36.00
CA TYR A 314 -0.59 -34.19 34.88
C TYR A 314 -0.56 -33.44 33.54
N LYS A 315 -1.52 -32.53 33.29
CA LYS A 315 -1.52 -31.70 32.09
C LYS A 315 -0.26 -30.85 31.97
N HIS A 316 0.16 -30.24 33.07
CA HIS A 316 1.31 -29.35 33.10
C HIS A 316 2.65 -30.11 33.06
N ASP A 317 2.78 -31.16 33.87
CA ASP A 317 4.05 -31.88 34.03
C ASP A 317 4.27 -32.91 32.91
N GLY A 318 3.20 -33.48 32.35
CA GLY A 318 3.29 -34.46 31.26
C GLY A 318 3.92 -33.88 29.99
N LEU A 319 3.62 -32.63 29.64
CA LEU A 319 4.25 -31.99 28.48
C LEU A 319 5.74 -31.70 28.70
N LYS A 320 6.13 -31.35 29.93
CA LYS A 320 7.55 -31.16 30.29
C LYS A 320 8.34 -32.45 30.21
N GLN A 321 7.71 -33.59 30.50
CA GLN A 321 8.34 -34.90 30.36
C GLN A 321 8.58 -35.29 28.90
N ILE A 322 7.66 -34.90 28.00
CA ILE A 322 7.76 -35.23 26.57
C ILE A 322 8.76 -34.31 25.85
N PHE A 323 8.66 -33.00 26.07
CA PHE A 323 9.40 -31.98 25.30
C PHE A 323 10.55 -31.31 26.06
N GLY A 324 10.75 -31.62 27.34
CA GLY A 324 11.73 -30.93 28.17
C GLY A 324 11.29 -29.52 28.59
N ILE A 325 12.20 -28.79 29.24
CA ILE A 325 11.90 -27.50 29.91
C ILE A 325 11.79 -26.34 28.90
N GLU A 326 12.39 -26.46 27.71
CA GLU A 326 12.43 -25.38 26.73
C GLU A 326 11.24 -25.44 25.77
N ASP A 327 10.97 -26.61 25.20
CA ASP A 327 10.01 -26.75 24.10
C ASP A 327 8.56 -26.97 24.56
N TYR A 328 8.32 -27.39 25.82
CA TYR A 328 6.95 -27.65 26.29
C TYR A 328 6.03 -26.43 26.18
N ARG A 329 6.57 -25.21 26.21
CA ARG A 329 5.80 -23.95 26.11
C ARG A 329 5.22 -23.72 24.72
N LEU A 330 5.76 -24.38 23.70
CA LEU A 330 5.27 -24.29 22.33
C LEU A 330 4.03 -25.17 22.10
N MET A 331 3.80 -26.12 23.01
CA MET A 331 2.73 -27.10 22.94
C MET A 331 1.70 -26.86 24.03
N SER A 332 0.43 -27.05 23.69
CA SER A 332 -0.67 -26.96 24.65
C SER A 332 -1.66 -28.08 24.42
N PHE A 333 -2.42 -28.45 25.46
CA PHE A 333 -3.42 -29.50 25.38
C PHE A 333 -4.40 -29.29 24.20
N GLY A 334 -4.92 -28.07 24.03
CA GLY A 334 -5.83 -27.74 22.93
C GLY A 334 -5.17 -27.67 21.54
N LEU A 335 -3.85 -27.46 21.46
CA LEU A 335 -3.13 -27.63 20.19
C LEU A 335 -3.00 -29.12 19.84
N ILE A 336 -2.63 -29.95 20.81
CA ILE A 336 -2.49 -31.40 20.64
C ILE A 336 -3.83 -32.02 20.25
N GLU A 337 -4.91 -31.65 20.92
CA GLU A 337 -6.27 -32.07 20.58
C GLU A 337 -6.63 -31.75 19.13
N ARG A 338 -6.35 -30.53 18.65
CA ARG A 338 -6.60 -30.13 17.26
C ARG A 338 -5.76 -30.91 16.26
N LEU A 339 -4.48 -31.11 16.54
CA LEU A 339 -3.58 -31.87 15.67
C LEU A 339 -3.97 -33.36 15.61
N LEU A 340 -4.47 -33.94 16.70
CA LEU A 340 -4.95 -35.32 16.76
C LEU A 340 -6.31 -35.51 16.08
N THR A 341 -7.22 -34.56 16.24
CA THR A 341 -8.59 -34.63 15.71
C THR A 341 -8.71 -34.13 14.27
N GLY A 342 -7.66 -33.50 13.73
CA GLY A 342 -7.67 -32.89 12.40
C GLY A 342 -8.57 -31.64 12.30
N ALA A 343 -8.98 -31.07 13.43
CA ALA A 343 -9.78 -29.85 13.46
C ALA A 343 -8.91 -28.65 13.04
N GLU A 344 -9.28 -27.99 11.94
CA GLU A 344 -8.53 -26.86 11.37
C GLU A 344 -8.33 -25.73 12.38
N CYS A 345 -7.17 -25.07 12.29
CA CYS A 345 -6.87 -23.84 13.03
C CYS A 345 -7.85 -22.73 12.63
N GLY A 346 -8.96 -22.60 13.35
CA GLY A 346 -9.78 -21.40 13.32
C GLY A 346 -8.91 -20.17 13.64
N ASN A 347 -8.80 -19.28 12.66
CA ASN A 347 -8.17 -17.97 12.80
C ASN A 347 -8.75 -17.23 14.01
N PRO A 348 -7.96 -16.85 15.04
CA PRO A 348 -8.43 -15.99 16.11
C PRO A 348 -8.38 -14.50 15.69
N GLY A 349 -8.64 -14.19 14.42
CA GLY A 349 -8.37 -12.88 13.81
C GLY A 349 -9.57 -12.20 13.14
N GLY A 350 -10.79 -12.67 13.37
CA GLY A 350 -12.00 -11.98 12.92
C GLY A 350 -12.78 -11.49 14.13
N ASN A 351 -12.50 -10.26 14.57
CA ASN A 351 -13.40 -9.37 15.30
C ASN A 351 -12.66 -8.06 15.60
N ASN A 352 -12.86 -7.09 14.72
CA ASN A 352 -13.18 -5.69 15.04
C ASN A 352 -13.44 -5.01 13.69
N GLU A 353 -14.70 -5.07 13.26
CA GLU A 353 -15.32 -3.94 12.54
C GLU A 353 -15.34 -2.70 13.43
#